data_AF-A0A6J0VAB4-F1
#
_entry.id   AF-A0A6J0VAB4-F1
#
_cell.length_a   1.000
_cell.length_b   1.000
_cell.length_c   1.000
_cell.angle_alpha   90.00
_cell.angle_beta   90.00
_cell.angle_gamma   90.00
#
_symmetry.space_group_name_H-M   'P 1'
#
loop_
_entity.id
_entity.type
_entity.pdbx_description
1 polymer ?
#
loop_
_entity_poly.entity_id
_entity_poly.type
_entity_poly.pdbx_seq_one_letter_code
_entity_poly.pdbx_strand_id
1 'polypeptide(L)'
;AALLERALVYLLHAGHHHHHHHQRLEEAPAGFDAHLHRGHVQETFAALRRAYRQAEEEEEEGGPPLPSQARFQALFLLYHLGSTEALWQTLQLPEEVRTSPELRTALAINWAFLERNFARFFRLARALPYLPSCALHQHLGSVRRLALMTFSSGFSARNCRYPLSRLARLLAMDDLEEATELCRAHGLVVTEGSVVFQKSSFKDCSPRTARTDGLLVEGKREKVTLLEFSEKICS
;
A
#
# COMPACT_ATOMS: atom_id res chain seq x y z
N ALA A 1 -12.52 -19.73 -8.15
CA ALA A 1 -11.63 -18.77 -7.44
C ALA A 1 -10.20 -18.75 -8.00
N ALA A 2 -9.49 -19.87 -8.07
CA ALA A 2 -8.05 -19.95 -8.39
C ALA A 2 -7.57 -19.16 -9.64
N LEU A 3 -8.32 -19.14 -10.75
CA LEU A 3 -7.95 -18.35 -11.93
C LEU A 3 -7.97 -16.84 -11.66
N LEU A 4 -9.00 -16.36 -10.96
CA LEU A 4 -9.16 -14.95 -10.57
C LEU A 4 -8.07 -14.53 -9.58
N GLU A 5 -7.70 -15.43 -8.66
CA GLU A 5 -6.60 -15.23 -7.73
C GLU A 5 -5.28 -15.02 -8.46
N ARG A 6 -4.94 -15.92 -9.39
CA ARG A 6 -3.74 -15.77 -10.23
C ARG A 6 -3.77 -14.48 -11.03
N ALA A 7 -4.89 -14.18 -11.70
CA ALA A 7 -5.06 -12.95 -12.46
C ALA A 7 -4.79 -11.70 -11.60
N LEU A 8 -5.30 -11.69 -10.36
CA LEU A 8 -5.08 -10.59 -9.43
C LEU A 8 -3.61 -10.48 -8.99
N VAL A 9 -2.90 -11.59 -8.78
CA VAL A 9 -1.45 -11.59 -8.51
C VAL A 9 -0.70 -10.89 -9.65
N TYR A 10 -0.99 -11.28 -10.90
CA TYR A 10 -0.38 -10.67 -12.08
C TYR A 10 -0.69 -9.18 -12.18
N LEU A 11 -1.95 -8.80 -11.98
CA LEU A 11 -2.37 -7.40 -12.05
C LEU A 11 -1.68 -6.54 -10.98
N LEU A 12 -1.67 -6.98 -9.72
CA LEU A 12 -1.00 -6.22 -8.65
C LEU A 12 0.50 -6.08 -8.87
N HIS A 13 1.16 -7.14 -9.35
CA HIS A 13 2.58 -7.08 -9.71
C HIS A 13 2.84 -6.12 -10.87
N ALA A 14 2.06 -6.24 -11.96
CA ALA A 14 2.20 -5.40 -13.14
C ALA A 14 1.99 -3.92 -12.80
N GLY A 15 0.95 -3.59 -12.03
CA GLY A 15 0.68 -2.22 -11.60
C GLY A 15 1.87 -1.59 -10.88
N HIS A 16 2.47 -2.33 -9.93
CA HIS A 16 3.68 -1.87 -9.25
C HIS A 16 4.89 -1.75 -10.19
N HIS A 17 5.14 -2.78 -11.01
CA HIS A 17 6.28 -2.83 -11.92
C HIS A 17 6.27 -1.67 -12.93
N HIS A 18 5.10 -1.37 -13.51
CA HIS A 18 4.94 -0.24 -14.44
C HIS A 18 5.12 1.10 -13.74
N HIS A 19 4.56 1.27 -12.53
CA HIS A 19 4.75 2.48 -11.73
C HIS A 19 6.24 2.72 -11.43
N HIS A 20 6.97 1.69 -10.99
CA HIS A 20 8.40 1.76 -10.72
C HIS A 20 9.23 2.07 -11.99
N HIS A 21 8.90 1.45 -13.13
CA HIS A 21 9.57 1.76 -14.39
C HIS A 21 9.36 3.21 -14.85
N HIS A 22 8.13 3.72 -14.75
CA HIS A 22 7.80 5.10 -15.12
C HIS A 22 8.59 6.10 -14.27
N GLN A 23 8.83 5.82 -13.00
CA GLN A 23 9.60 6.69 -12.11
C GLN A 23 11.10 6.69 -12.37
N ARG A 24 11.64 5.62 -12.98
CA ARG A 24 13.08 5.50 -13.25
C ARG A 24 13.49 5.98 -14.62
N LEU A 25 12.62 5.85 -15.62
CA LEU A 25 12.96 6.10 -17.02
C LEU A 25 12.34 7.38 -17.59
N GLU A 26 11.51 8.09 -16.82
CA GLU A 26 10.76 9.29 -17.26
C GLU A 26 9.93 9.11 -18.55
N GLU A 27 9.76 7.87 -19.01
CA GLU A 27 8.96 7.50 -20.16
C GLU A 27 7.97 6.40 -19.74
N ALA A 28 6.69 6.63 -20.01
CA ALA A 28 5.69 5.58 -19.89
C ALA A 28 6.01 4.51 -20.93
N PRO A 29 6.16 3.22 -20.55
CA PRO A 29 6.34 2.17 -21.54
C PRO A 29 5.15 2.20 -22.52
N ALA A 30 5.44 2.20 -23.82
CA ALA A 30 4.42 2.29 -24.85
C ALA A 30 3.32 1.24 -24.62
N GLY A 31 2.09 1.68 -24.37
CA GLY A 31 0.90 0.82 -24.26
C GLY A 31 0.38 0.51 -22.85
N PHE A 32 0.98 0.99 -21.75
CA PHE A 32 0.35 0.85 -20.43
C PHE A 32 -0.71 1.93 -20.18
N ASP A 33 -1.97 1.50 -20.11
CA ASP A 33 -3.10 2.35 -19.69
C ASP A 33 -3.43 2.12 -18.21
N ALA A 34 -3.07 3.09 -17.36
CA ALA A 34 -3.30 3.02 -15.92
C ALA A 34 -4.79 3.01 -15.55
N HIS A 35 -5.65 3.64 -16.36
CA HIS A 35 -7.10 3.66 -16.12
C HIS A 35 -7.70 2.28 -16.39
N LEU A 36 -7.37 1.70 -17.55
CA LEU A 36 -7.81 0.35 -17.91
C LEU A 36 -7.29 -0.69 -16.91
N HIS A 37 -6.01 -0.60 -16.53
CA HIS A 37 -5.42 -1.49 -15.54
C HIS A 37 -6.17 -1.44 -14.20
N ARG A 38 -6.49 -0.23 -13.71
CA ARG A 38 -7.26 -0.06 -12.48
C ARG A 38 -8.66 -0.68 -12.59
N GLY A 39 -9.31 -0.53 -13.74
CA GLY A 39 -10.59 -1.17 -14.04
C GLY A 39 -10.50 -2.70 -13.91
N HIS A 40 -9.53 -3.32 -14.57
CA HIS A 40 -9.32 -4.77 -14.48
C HIS A 40 -9.06 -5.26 -13.05
N VAL A 41 -8.29 -4.52 -12.24
CA VAL A 41 -8.07 -4.87 -10.83
C VAL A 41 -9.38 -4.83 -10.05
N GLN A 42 -10.19 -3.77 -10.22
CA GLN A 42 -11.48 -3.62 -9.53
C GLN A 42 -12.48 -4.71 -9.92
N GLU A 43 -12.59 -5.01 -11.21
CA GLU A 43 -13.45 -6.09 -11.72
C GLU A 43 -13.01 -7.45 -11.20
N THR A 44 -11.70 -7.71 -11.18
CA THR A 44 -11.15 -8.97 -10.66
C THR A 44 -11.42 -9.12 -9.17
N PHE A 45 -11.23 -8.06 -8.37
CA PHE A 45 -11.60 -8.07 -6.95
C PHE A 45 -13.10 -8.33 -6.76
N ALA A 46 -13.97 -7.68 -7.54
CA ALA A 46 -15.41 -7.85 -7.45
C ALA A 46 -15.83 -9.28 -7.82
N ALA A 47 -15.26 -9.85 -8.89
CA ALA A 47 -15.50 -11.23 -9.30
C ALA A 47 -15.01 -12.23 -8.24
N LEU A 48 -13.81 -12.03 -7.71
CA LEU A 48 -13.22 -12.92 -6.71
C LEU A 48 -14.05 -12.93 -5.42
N ARG A 49 -14.52 -11.76 -4.96
CA ARG A 49 -15.40 -11.66 -3.79
C ARG A 49 -16.80 -12.24 -4.00
N ARG A 50 -17.31 -12.29 -5.23
CA ARG A 50 -18.55 -13.03 -5.54
C ARG A 50 -18.30 -14.53 -5.46
N ALA A 51 -17.18 -15.00 -6.04
CA ALA A 51 -16.81 -16.41 -5.99
C ALA A 51 -16.59 -16.91 -4.55
N TYR A 52 -16.01 -16.09 -3.67
CA TYR A 52 -15.87 -16.47 -2.26
C TYR A 52 -17.22 -16.58 -1.54
N ARG A 53 -18.15 -15.64 -1.76
CA ARG A 53 -19.49 -15.74 -1.15
C ARG A 53 -20.26 -16.98 -1.60
N GLN A 54 -20.19 -17.32 -2.88
CA GLN A 54 -20.81 -18.54 -3.40
C GLN A 54 -20.21 -19.79 -2.76
N ALA A 55 -18.90 -19.79 -2.55
CA ALA A 55 -18.25 -20.93 -1.94
C ALA A 55 -18.44 -21.02 -0.42
N GLU A 56 -18.69 -19.90 0.28
CA GLU A 56 -19.17 -19.90 1.67
C GLU A 56 -20.54 -20.60 1.76
N GLU A 57 -21.46 -20.30 0.82
CA GLU A 57 -22.76 -20.99 0.72
C GLU A 57 -22.57 -22.50 0.45
N GLU A 58 -21.64 -22.87 -0.43
CA GLU A 58 -21.30 -24.28 -0.69
C GLU A 58 -20.65 -24.96 0.53
N GLU A 59 -19.80 -24.26 1.28
CA GLU A 59 -19.16 -24.79 2.50
C GLU A 59 -20.19 -25.11 3.60
N GLU A 60 -21.20 -24.25 3.78
CA GLU A 60 -22.33 -24.51 4.68
C GLU A 60 -23.13 -25.77 4.26
N GLU A 61 -23.15 -26.09 2.97
CA GLU A 61 -23.73 -27.31 2.40
C GLU A 61 -22.77 -28.52 2.40
N GLY A 62 -21.58 -28.40 3.02
CA GLY A 62 -20.58 -29.47 3.14
C GLY A 62 -19.48 -29.45 2.08
N GLY A 63 -19.34 -28.35 1.33
CA GLY A 63 -18.25 -28.09 0.40
C GLY A 63 -16.89 -27.84 1.10
N PRO A 64 -15.78 -27.87 0.36
CA PRO A 64 -14.44 -27.66 0.92
C PRO A 64 -14.19 -26.16 1.23
N PRO A 65 -13.48 -25.84 2.33
CA PRO A 65 -13.10 -24.47 2.64
C PRO A 65 -12.10 -23.90 1.63
N LEU A 66 -12.09 -22.58 1.47
CA LEU A 66 -11.15 -21.86 0.61
C LEU A 66 -9.99 -21.24 1.40
N PRO A 67 -8.82 -21.90 1.48
CA PRO A 67 -7.71 -21.45 2.32
C PRO A 67 -7.11 -20.10 1.89
N SER A 68 -7.27 -19.73 0.61
CA SER A 68 -6.74 -18.49 0.04
C SER A 68 -7.60 -17.26 0.31
N GLN A 69 -8.86 -17.43 0.74
CA GLN A 69 -9.82 -16.32 0.84
C GLN A 69 -9.32 -15.18 1.73
N ALA A 70 -8.84 -15.50 2.93
CA ALA A 70 -8.30 -14.53 3.88
C ALA A 70 -7.23 -13.62 3.26
N ARG A 71 -6.30 -14.21 2.50
CA ARG A 71 -5.21 -13.51 1.83
C ARG A 71 -5.74 -12.49 0.82
N PHE A 72 -6.64 -12.90 -0.05
CA PHE A 72 -7.15 -12.03 -1.12
C PHE A 72 -8.13 -10.96 -0.61
N GLN A 73 -8.89 -11.25 0.45
CA GLN A 73 -9.69 -10.24 1.15
C GLN A 73 -8.78 -9.20 1.84
N ALA A 74 -7.63 -9.61 2.39
CA ALA A 74 -6.64 -8.68 2.92
C ALA A 74 -6.04 -7.79 1.82
N LEU A 75 -5.74 -8.35 0.63
CA LEU A 75 -5.30 -7.56 -0.54
C LEU A 75 -6.35 -6.55 -0.97
N PHE A 76 -7.63 -6.92 -0.95
CA PHE A 76 -8.74 -6.04 -1.27
C PHE A 76 -8.77 -4.82 -0.33
N LEU A 77 -8.68 -5.03 0.99
CA LEU A 77 -8.67 -3.94 1.95
C LEU A 77 -7.44 -3.03 1.78
N LEU A 78 -6.25 -3.60 1.57
CA LEU A 78 -5.02 -2.83 1.36
C LEU A 78 -5.06 -2.01 0.06
N TYR A 79 -5.64 -2.56 -1.01
CA TYR A 79 -5.81 -1.86 -2.28
C TYR A 79 -6.81 -0.71 -2.17
N HIS A 80 -7.79 -0.81 -1.27
CA HIS A 80 -8.80 0.22 -1.00
C HIS A 80 -8.57 0.93 0.34
N LEU A 81 -7.30 1.14 0.72
CA LEU A 81 -6.92 1.74 2.00
C LEU A 81 -7.74 3.00 2.32
N GLY A 82 -8.32 3.07 3.52
CA GLY A 82 -9.09 4.20 3.99
C GLY A 82 -10.52 4.29 3.45
N SER A 83 -10.93 3.37 2.56
CA SER A 83 -12.32 3.30 2.10
C SER A 83 -13.23 2.75 3.19
N THR A 84 -14.21 3.55 3.60
CA THR A 84 -15.26 3.12 4.55
C THR A 84 -16.02 1.92 4.03
N GLU A 85 -16.30 1.88 2.72
CA GLU A 85 -17.02 0.76 2.09
C GLU A 85 -16.20 -0.52 2.14
N ALA A 86 -14.92 -0.47 1.77
CA ALA A 86 -14.06 -1.66 1.79
C ALA A 86 -13.85 -2.17 3.22
N LEU A 87 -13.71 -1.26 4.18
CA LEU A 87 -13.62 -1.59 5.60
C LEU A 87 -14.91 -2.25 6.08
N TRP A 88 -16.07 -1.67 5.80
CA TRP A 88 -17.37 -2.23 6.20
C TRP A 88 -17.56 -3.63 5.63
N GLN A 89 -17.31 -3.81 4.33
CA GLN A 89 -17.38 -5.12 3.67
C GLN A 89 -16.43 -6.15 4.29
N THR A 90 -15.23 -5.72 4.71
CA THR A 90 -14.27 -6.60 5.39
C THR A 90 -14.74 -6.99 6.80
N LEU A 91 -15.40 -6.07 7.51
CA LEU A 91 -15.94 -6.32 8.85
C LEU A 91 -17.19 -7.22 8.83
N GLN A 92 -17.88 -7.35 7.70
CA GLN A 92 -18.99 -8.28 7.50
C GLN A 92 -18.55 -9.72 7.20
N LEU A 93 -17.25 -9.97 6.97
CA LEU A 93 -16.75 -11.33 6.74
C LEU A 93 -16.91 -12.21 8.00
N PRO A 94 -17.02 -13.55 7.84
CA PRO A 94 -17.02 -14.49 8.96
C PRO A 94 -15.85 -14.28 9.91
N GLU A 95 -16.05 -14.58 11.20
CA GLU A 95 -15.04 -14.31 12.24
C GLU A 95 -13.75 -15.09 12.01
N GLU A 96 -13.86 -16.31 11.52
CA GLU A 96 -12.78 -17.22 11.16
C GLU A 96 -11.88 -16.57 10.09
N VAL A 97 -12.48 -15.93 9.10
CA VAL A 97 -11.78 -15.21 8.04
C VAL A 97 -11.16 -13.92 8.58
N ARG A 98 -11.91 -13.13 9.37
CA ARG A 98 -11.43 -11.84 9.94
C ARG A 98 -10.29 -12.00 10.93
N THR A 99 -10.22 -13.13 11.63
CA THR A 99 -9.18 -13.42 12.63
C THR A 99 -7.90 -14.00 12.01
N SER A 100 -7.89 -14.30 10.72
CA SER A 100 -6.69 -14.69 9.98
C SER A 100 -5.56 -13.66 10.10
N PRO A 101 -4.29 -14.09 10.10
CA PRO A 101 -3.14 -13.20 10.26
C PRO A 101 -3.05 -12.15 9.14
N GLU A 102 -3.45 -12.49 7.91
CA GLU A 102 -3.47 -11.59 6.76
C GLU A 102 -4.45 -10.44 6.98
N LEU A 103 -5.71 -10.75 7.33
CA LEU A 103 -6.73 -9.72 7.53
C LEU A 103 -6.50 -8.90 8.78
N ARG A 104 -6.04 -9.50 9.88
CA ARG A 104 -5.65 -8.75 11.09
C ARG A 104 -4.57 -7.72 10.78
N THR A 105 -3.59 -8.08 9.94
CA THR A 105 -2.53 -7.16 9.53
C THR A 105 -3.07 -6.06 8.63
N ALA A 106 -3.90 -6.39 7.64
CA ALA A 106 -4.52 -5.40 6.75
C ALA A 106 -5.42 -4.41 7.51
N LEU A 107 -6.25 -4.91 8.43
CA LEU A 107 -7.08 -4.10 9.32
C LEU A 107 -6.21 -3.19 10.21
N ALA A 108 -5.14 -3.72 10.81
CA ALA A 108 -4.24 -2.90 11.64
C ALA A 108 -3.56 -1.78 10.84
N ILE A 109 -3.21 -2.01 9.57
CA ILE A 109 -2.69 -0.98 8.67
C ILE A 109 -3.77 0.05 8.35
N ASN A 110 -4.98 -0.39 8.01
CA ASN A 110 -6.10 0.50 7.71
C ASN A 110 -6.47 1.39 8.91
N TRP A 111 -6.52 0.82 10.11
CA TRP A 111 -6.74 1.58 11.35
C TRP A 111 -5.61 2.57 11.62
N ALA A 112 -4.35 2.16 11.49
CA ALA A 112 -3.22 3.07 11.64
C ALA A 112 -3.26 4.25 10.65
N PHE A 113 -3.77 4.01 9.43
CA PHE A 113 -4.02 5.06 8.44
C PHE A 113 -5.13 6.02 8.89
N LEU A 114 -6.30 5.51 9.28
CA LEU A 114 -7.45 6.31 9.72
C LEU A 114 -7.14 7.14 10.98
N GLU A 115 -6.39 6.56 11.92
CA GLU A 115 -5.92 7.21 13.15
C GLU A 115 -4.79 8.24 12.90
N ARG A 116 -4.29 8.36 11.66
CA ARG A 116 -3.10 9.15 11.30
C ARG A 116 -1.85 8.74 12.12
N ASN A 117 -1.77 7.48 12.53
CA ASN A 117 -0.63 6.91 13.22
C ASN A 117 0.41 6.41 12.20
N PHE A 118 1.09 7.36 11.55
CA PHE A 118 2.03 7.06 10.47
C PHE A 118 3.22 6.21 10.91
N ALA A 119 3.68 6.35 12.16
CA ALA A 119 4.73 5.51 12.71
C ALA A 119 4.30 4.03 12.76
N ARG A 120 3.09 3.75 13.25
CA ARG A 120 2.52 2.40 13.24
C ARG A 120 2.26 1.91 11.82
N PHE A 121 1.71 2.75 10.96
CA PHE A 121 1.45 2.43 9.55
C PHE A 121 2.72 1.94 8.84
N PHE A 122 3.80 2.73 8.81
CA PHE A 122 5.03 2.35 8.10
C PHE A 122 5.79 1.22 8.79
N ARG A 123 5.64 1.03 10.11
CA ARG A 123 6.16 -0.16 10.80
C ARG A 123 5.47 -1.42 10.30
N LEU A 124 4.14 -1.42 10.19
CA LEU A 124 3.38 -2.56 9.69
C LEU A 124 3.60 -2.78 8.19
N ALA A 125 3.63 -1.71 7.39
CA ALA A 125 3.89 -1.79 5.95
C ALA A 125 5.26 -2.41 5.63
N ARG A 126 6.30 -2.12 6.42
CA ARG A 126 7.62 -2.77 6.29
C ARG A 126 7.57 -4.29 6.50
N ALA A 127 6.71 -4.77 7.40
CA ALA A 127 6.56 -6.18 7.71
C ALA A 127 5.68 -6.96 6.72
N LEU A 128 4.97 -6.28 5.82
CA LEU A 128 4.14 -6.94 4.80
C LEU A 128 5.00 -7.78 3.84
N PRO A 129 4.51 -8.94 3.38
CA PRO A 129 5.09 -9.64 2.23
C PRO A 129 5.00 -8.81 0.94
N TYR A 130 5.67 -9.27 -0.11
CA TYR A 130 5.74 -8.57 -1.41
C TYR A 130 4.35 -8.25 -1.99
N LEU A 131 3.49 -9.25 -2.19
CA LEU A 131 2.19 -9.03 -2.86
C LEU A 131 1.24 -8.07 -2.11
N PRO A 132 1.05 -8.17 -0.79
CA PRO A 132 0.34 -7.15 -0.02
C PRO A 132 0.98 -5.75 -0.11
N SER A 133 2.30 -5.69 -0.23
CA SER A 133 3.00 -4.42 -0.45
C SER A 133 2.69 -3.83 -1.83
N CYS A 134 2.58 -4.66 -2.87
CA CYS A 134 2.08 -4.26 -4.18
C CYS A 134 0.62 -3.78 -4.13
N ALA A 135 -0.25 -4.32 -3.28
CA ALA A 135 -1.60 -3.76 -3.12
C ALA A 135 -1.58 -2.35 -2.48
N LEU A 136 -0.70 -2.17 -1.49
CA LEU A 136 -0.60 -0.94 -0.71
C LEU A 136 0.15 0.20 -1.45
N HIS A 137 1.04 -0.12 -2.39
CA HIS A 137 2.04 0.82 -2.94
C HIS A 137 1.44 2.14 -3.47
N GLN A 138 0.29 2.06 -4.14
CA GLN A 138 -0.39 3.22 -4.74
C GLN A 138 -0.76 4.30 -3.71
N HIS A 139 -0.90 3.92 -2.44
CA HIS A 139 -1.29 4.82 -1.35
C HIS A 139 -0.08 5.47 -0.67
N LEU A 140 1.13 4.93 -0.83
CA LEU A 140 2.30 5.34 -0.05
C LEU A 140 2.63 6.82 -0.22
N GLY A 141 2.56 7.35 -1.45
CA GLY A 141 2.76 8.77 -1.70
C GLY A 141 1.74 9.65 -0.98
N SER A 142 0.46 9.25 -1.01
CA SER A 142 -0.63 9.98 -0.35
C SER A 142 -0.47 9.93 1.17
N VAL A 143 -0.05 8.79 1.72
CA VAL A 143 0.21 8.63 3.16
C VAL A 143 1.40 9.49 3.60
N ARG A 144 2.50 9.52 2.82
CA ARG A 144 3.66 10.38 3.10
C ARG A 144 3.28 11.87 3.07
N ARG A 145 2.49 12.29 2.09
CA ARG A 145 1.94 13.65 2.02
C ARG A 145 1.10 13.98 3.25
N LEU A 146 0.16 13.10 3.64
CA LEU A 146 -0.67 13.30 4.83
C LEU A 146 0.17 13.35 6.10
N ALA A 147 1.20 12.53 6.20
CA ALA A 147 2.15 12.57 7.30
C ALA A 147 2.82 13.94 7.39
N LEU A 148 3.45 14.41 6.30
CA LEU A 148 4.12 15.71 6.26
C LEU A 148 3.16 16.86 6.60
N MET A 149 1.91 16.82 6.14
CA MET A 149 0.88 17.79 6.50
C MET A 149 0.58 17.78 8.01
N THR A 150 0.44 16.58 8.61
CA THR A 150 0.21 16.41 10.04
C THR A 150 1.42 16.88 10.86
N PHE A 151 2.65 16.53 10.46
CA PHE A 151 3.87 17.02 11.11
C PHE A 151 4.00 18.55 10.99
N SER A 152 3.71 19.11 9.82
CA SER A 152 3.75 20.56 9.58
C SER A 152 2.79 21.33 10.47
N SER A 153 1.65 20.72 10.81
CA SER A 153 0.66 21.32 11.72
C SER A 153 1.03 21.12 13.19
N GLY A 154 1.48 19.91 13.57
CA GLY A 154 1.77 19.55 14.96
C GLY A 154 3.10 20.07 15.50
N PHE A 155 4.10 20.25 14.63
CA PHE A 155 5.44 20.77 14.97
C PHE A 155 5.67 22.19 14.44
N SER A 156 4.59 22.94 14.16
CA SER A 156 4.67 24.29 13.60
C SER A 156 5.25 25.30 14.59
N ALA A 157 6.57 25.36 14.71
CA ALA A 157 7.28 26.33 15.54
C ALA A 157 8.59 26.76 14.87
N ARG A 158 8.90 28.06 14.91
CA ARG A 158 10.08 28.65 14.22
C ARG A 158 11.41 27.96 14.54
N ASN A 159 11.56 27.46 15.76
CA ASN A 159 12.80 26.85 16.24
C ASN A 159 12.72 25.32 16.30
N CYS A 160 11.62 24.71 15.87
CA CYS A 160 11.50 23.26 15.84
C CYS A 160 12.27 22.71 14.65
N ARG A 161 13.39 22.03 14.95
CA ARG A 161 14.19 21.29 13.98
C ARG A 161 13.97 19.81 14.21
N TYR A 162 13.41 19.12 13.22
CA TYR A 162 13.19 17.67 13.30
C TYR A 162 14.28 16.95 12.49
N PRO A 163 15.02 15.99 13.07
CA PRO A 163 16.09 15.30 12.33
C PRO A 163 15.56 14.61 11.07
N LEU A 164 16.12 14.95 9.90
CA LEU A 164 15.71 14.41 8.61
C LEU A 164 15.87 12.87 8.58
N SER A 165 16.94 12.35 9.19
CA SER A 165 17.18 10.91 9.29
C SER A 165 16.10 10.17 10.06
N ARG A 166 15.53 10.81 11.09
CA ARG A 166 14.40 10.26 11.84
C ARG A 166 13.12 10.29 11.00
N LEU A 167 12.93 11.34 10.21
CA LEU A 167 11.76 11.48 9.34
C LEU A 167 11.80 10.45 8.22
N ALA A 168 12.94 10.31 7.54
CA ALA A 168 13.17 9.30 6.50
C ALA A 168 12.87 7.89 7.03
N ARG A 169 13.39 7.54 8.22
CA ARG A 169 13.11 6.25 8.85
C ARG A 169 11.63 6.06 9.21
N LEU A 170 10.96 7.11 9.66
CA LEU A 170 9.54 7.08 10.01
C LEU A 170 8.67 6.86 8.77
N LEU A 171 8.95 7.57 7.68
CA LEU A 171 8.24 7.51 6.41
C LEU A 171 8.70 6.36 5.50
N ALA A 172 9.61 5.52 5.99
CA ALA A 172 10.25 4.44 5.25
C ALA A 172 10.74 4.91 3.87
N MET A 173 11.52 5.99 3.85
CA MET A 173 12.25 6.46 2.68
C MET A 173 13.53 5.63 2.54
N ASP A 174 13.91 5.31 1.31
CA ASP A 174 15.10 4.51 1.03
C ASP A 174 16.38 5.32 1.30
N ASP A 175 16.37 6.61 1.01
CA ASP A 175 17.51 7.51 1.19
C ASP A 175 17.13 8.91 1.71
N LEU A 176 18.15 9.65 2.15
CA LEU A 176 17.98 11.00 2.72
C LEU A 176 17.80 12.08 1.64
N GLU A 177 18.25 11.83 0.41
CA GLU A 177 18.13 12.76 -0.70
C GLU A 177 16.68 12.82 -1.19
N GLU A 178 16.04 11.67 -1.42
CA GLU A 178 14.61 11.53 -1.67
C GLU A 178 13.76 12.12 -0.54
N ALA A 179 14.14 11.88 0.71
CA ALA A 179 13.45 12.50 1.86
C ALA A 179 13.54 14.03 1.82
N THR A 180 14.69 14.57 1.40
CA THR A 180 14.92 16.01 1.23
C THR A 180 14.07 16.56 0.07
N GLU A 181 14.08 15.89 -1.07
CA GLU A 181 13.29 16.26 -2.25
C GLU A 181 11.80 16.25 -1.96
N LEU A 182 11.31 15.22 -1.27
CA LEU A 182 9.92 15.11 -0.85
C LEU A 182 9.53 16.29 0.07
N CYS A 183 10.37 16.63 1.05
CA CYS A 183 10.13 17.78 1.92
C CYS A 183 10.07 19.10 1.13
N ARG A 184 11.04 19.33 0.23
CA ARG A 184 11.12 20.54 -0.60
C ARG A 184 9.95 20.65 -1.56
N ALA A 185 9.50 19.54 -2.14
CA ALA A 185 8.32 19.49 -3.00
C ALA A 185 7.04 19.96 -2.26
N HIS A 186 6.96 19.70 -0.95
CA HIS A 186 5.90 20.18 -0.07
C HIS A 186 6.20 21.54 0.60
N GLY A 187 7.17 22.30 0.08
CA GLY A 187 7.49 23.65 0.57
C GLY A 187 8.23 23.70 1.91
N LEU A 188 8.68 22.55 2.43
CA LEU A 188 9.42 22.48 3.69
C LEU A 188 10.90 22.77 3.48
N VAL A 189 11.48 23.48 4.44
CA VAL A 189 12.90 23.83 4.43
C VAL A 189 13.69 22.73 5.13
N VAL A 190 14.77 22.28 4.47
CA VAL A 190 15.72 21.31 5.03
C VAL A 190 17.08 21.98 5.15
N THR A 191 17.58 22.12 6.38
CA THR A 191 18.86 22.76 6.71
C THR A 191 19.60 21.95 7.76
N GLU A 192 20.92 21.81 7.61
CA GLU A 192 21.79 21.13 8.60
C GLU A 192 21.29 19.72 9.00
N GLY A 193 20.77 18.95 8.04
CA GLY A 193 20.23 17.60 8.30
C GLY A 193 18.92 17.57 9.08
N SER A 194 18.23 18.71 9.20
CA SER A 194 16.94 18.84 9.88
C SER A 194 15.88 19.45 8.97
N VAL A 195 14.63 19.04 9.17
CA VAL A 195 13.44 19.62 8.53
C VAL A 195 12.82 20.63 9.48
N VAL A 196 12.49 21.80 8.96
CA VAL A 196 11.77 22.85 9.68
C VAL A 196 10.29 22.77 9.31
N PHE A 197 9.46 22.38 10.26
CA PHE A 197 8.01 22.28 10.08
C PHE A 197 7.35 23.63 10.35
N GLN A 198 6.65 24.15 9.34
CA GLN A 198 5.86 25.38 9.45
C GLN A 198 4.56 25.19 8.67
N LYS A 199 3.42 25.31 9.37
CA LYS A 199 2.10 25.13 8.76
C LYS A 199 1.86 26.07 7.57
N SER A 200 2.31 27.33 7.68
CA SER A 200 2.17 28.35 6.62
C SER A 200 2.98 28.07 5.36
N SER A 201 4.06 27.29 5.49
CA SER A 201 5.01 27.02 4.39
C SER A 201 4.67 25.72 3.66
N PHE A 202 3.81 24.87 4.25
CA PHE A 202 3.42 23.60 3.66
C PHE A 202 2.61 23.81 2.38
N LYS A 203 3.10 23.26 1.28
CA LYS A 203 2.42 23.24 -0.02
C LYS A 203 1.75 21.90 -0.22
N ASP A 204 0.45 21.96 -0.43
CA ASP A 204 -0.34 20.78 -0.67
C ASP A 204 -0.28 20.34 -2.14
N CYS A 205 0.88 19.81 -2.54
CA CYS A 205 1.14 19.32 -3.89
C CYS A 205 0.63 17.89 -4.08
N SER A 206 0.58 17.43 -5.34
CA SER A 206 0.23 16.05 -5.66
C SER A 206 1.14 15.06 -4.91
N PRO A 207 0.59 13.89 -4.49
CA PRO A 207 1.36 12.86 -3.84
C PRO A 207 2.57 12.43 -4.68
N ARG A 208 3.73 12.26 -4.02
CA ARG A 208 4.93 11.68 -4.62
C ARG A 208 5.24 10.35 -3.97
N THR A 209 5.31 9.30 -4.78
CA THR A 209 5.87 8.01 -4.37
C THR A 209 7.40 8.07 -4.48
N ALA A 210 8.10 7.31 -3.62
CA ALA A 210 9.57 7.22 -3.69
C ALA A 210 9.97 6.51 -4.98
N ARG A 211 11.20 6.73 -5.48
CA ARG A 211 11.58 6.23 -6.81
C ARG A 211 11.66 4.71 -6.83
N THR A 212 12.06 4.11 -5.71
CA THR A 212 12.27 2.66 -5.59
C THR A 212 11.33 1.97 -4.61
N ASP A 213 10.91 2.65 -3.54
CA ASP A 213 10.15 2.04 -2.43
C ASP A 213 10.75 0.69 -1.99
N GLY A 214 12.09 0.58 -1.99
CA GLY A 214 12.83 -0.65 -1.74
C GLY A 214 12.55 -1.24 -0.36
N LEU A 215 12.48 -0.40 0.67
CA LEU A 215 12.11 -0.82 2.03
C LEU A 215 10.67 -1.33 2.14
N LEU A 216 9.79 -0.97 1.22
CA LEU A 216 8.37 -1.24 1.30
C LEU A 216 7.89 -2.28 0.30
N VAL A 217 8.49 -2.38 -0.89
CA VAL A 217 8.03 -3.27 -1.96
C VAL A 217 9.22 -4.00 -2.61
N GLU A 218 10.11 -3.31 -3.32
CA GLU A 218 11.07 -3.97 -4.21
C GLU A 218 12.10 -4.85 -3.48
N GLY A 219 12.54 -4.46 -2.28
CA GLY A 219 13.47 -5.27 -1.47
C GLY A 219 12.88 -6.58 -0.96
N LYS A 220 11.56 -6.78 -1.10
CA LYS A 220 10.84 -7.97 -0.65
C LYS A 220 10.58 -8.97 -1.79
N ARG A 221 10.90 -8.60 -3.02
CA ARG A 221 10.67 -9.44 -4.20
C ARG A 221 11.66 -10.61 -4.22
N GLU A 222 11.14 -11.84 -4.24
CA GLU A 222 11.95 -13.04 -4.46
C GLU A 222 12.46 -13.09 -5.91
N LYS A 223 13.66 -13.64 -6.13
CA LYS A 223 14.24 -13.84 -7.48
C LYS A 223 13.67 -15.09 -8.15
N VAL A 224 12.36 -15.19 -8.22
CA VAL A 224 11.61 -16.27 -8.87
C VAL A 224 10.81 -15.72 -10.04
N THR A 225 10.40 -16.58 -10.97
CA THR A 225 9.51 -16.16 -12.05
C THR A 225 8.14 -15.79 -11.49
N LEU A 226 7.42 -14.93 -12.22
CA LEU A 226 6.07 -14.52 -11.80
C LEU A 226 5.09 -15.71 -11.80
N LEU A 227 5.32 -16.69 -12.66
CA LEU A 227 4.55 -17.94 -12.70
C LEU A 227 4.75 -18.74 -11.41
N GLU A 228 6.00 -19.05 -11.06
CA GLU A 228 6.34 -19.77 -9.82
C GLU A 228 5.83 -19.02 -8.58
N PHE A 229 5.94 -17.69 -8.57
CA PHE A 229 5.39 -16.87 -7.51
C PHE A 229 3.86 -17.00 -7.41
N SER A 230 3.16 -16.94 -8.54
CA SER A 230 1.70 -17.08 -8.58
C SER A 230 1.25 -18.48 -8.16
N GLU A 231 2.00 -19.52 -8.50
CA GLU A 231 1.73 -20.89 -8.08
C GLU A 231 1.89 -21.04 -6.58
N LYS A 232 2.99 -20.54 -5.99
CA LYS A 232 3.23 -20.54 -4.54
C LYS A 232 2.18 -19.77 -3.73
N ILE A 233 1.62 -18.69 -4.31
CA ILE A 233 0.59 -17.88 -3.65
C ILE A 233 -0.81 -18.47 -3.81
N CYS A 234 -1.08 -19.25 -4.85
CA CYS A 234 -2.40 -19.81 -5.12
C CYS A 234 -2.50 -21.32 -4.87
N SER A 235 -1.41 -21.98 -4.49
CA SER A 235 -1.36 -23.36 -3.95
C SER A 235 -1.75 -23.38 -2.48
#